data_AF-A0A9W7SLJ1-F1
#
_entry.id   AF-A0A9W7SLJ1-F1
#
_cell.length_a   1.000
_cell.length_b   1.000
_cell.length_c   1.000
_cell.angle_alpha   90.00
_cell.angle_beta   90.00
_cell.angle_gamma   90.00
#
_symmetry.space_group_name_H-M   'P 1'
#
loop_
_entity.id
_entity.type
_entity.pdbx_description
1 polymer ?
#
loop_
_entity_poly.entity_id
_entity_poly.type
_entity_poly.pdbx_seq_one_letter_code
_entity_poly.pdbx_strand_id
1 'polypeptide(L)'
;MMFRTHLLAFAAAVLAAPFEPRDTLSLALVLEQQATTPPLWSDGWVHEYPIHASCNSTETALLRQAFGELKLLAQHAKDHIRRFGNSSSYFVKYFGHAATAEPAGWYDKVLNNDKTGVLFRCDDVDGNCAAHPDTWAGHSRGENASDETVICERSFTTRWPLAGLCGYGYTVAGSPNAAYFASDLLHRLFHTEKIGETVVRDYYDSYEDVLAIAKNDSAIAVRNSATLRYFALDVYAYDIAVPGIGCTGVPPPEGTSFD
;
A
#
# COMPACT_ATOMS: atom_id res chain seq x y z
N MET A 1 51.09 59.83 -53.46
CA MET A 1 52.01 59.55 -52.34
C MET A 1 52.06 58.05 -52.12
N MET A 2 53.24 57.46 -52.37
CA MET A 2 53.58 56.04 -52.18
C MET A 2 53.91 55.78 -50.71
N PHE A 3 53.46 54.66 -50.13
CA PHE A 3 54.13 53.98 -48.99
C PHE A 3 53.75 52.49 -49.07
N ARG A 4 54.53 51.65 -49.76
CA ARG A 4 55.65 50.82 -49.25
C ARG A 4 55.30 49.96 -48.03
N THR A 5 55.00 48.70 -48.34
CA THR A 5 54.93 47.53 -47.48
C THR A 5 56.27 47.29 -46.77
N HIS A 6 56.26 47.13 -45.44
CA HIS A 6 57.40 46.62 -44.69
C HIS A 6 57.02 45.31 -44.01
N LEU A 7 57.71 44.24 -44.44
CA LEU A 7 57.77 42.93 -43.79
C LEU A 7 58.47 43.09 -42.43
N LEU A 8 57.83 42.63 -41.36
CA LEU A 8 58.46 42.45 -40.04
C LEU A 8 58.61 40.96 -39.77
N ALA A 9 59.86 40.50 -39.75
CA ALA A 9 60.24 39.16 -39.36
C ALA A 9 60.25 39.07 -37.82
N PHE A 10 59.38 38.23 -37.25
CA PHE A 10 59.45 37.87 -35.83
C PHE A 10 60.40 36.68 -35.64
N ALA A 11 61.52 36.91 -34.98
CA ALA A 11 62.38 35.86 -34.46
C ALA A 11 61.73 35.24 -33.21
N ALA A 12 61.38 33.96 -33.27
CA ALA A 12 60.89 33.23 -32.11
C ALA A 12 62.07 32.85 -31.20
N ALA A 13 62.14 33.45 -30.02
CA ALA A 13 63.04 33.01 -28.96
C ALA A 13 62.43 31.77 -28.28
N VAL A 14 63.06 30.61 -28.44
CA VAL A 14 62.69 29.39 -27.72
C VAL A 14 63.28 29.47 -26.31
N LEU A 15 62.45 29.81 -25.32
CA LEU A 15 62.79 29.68 -23.91
C LEU A 15 62.55 28.21 -23.50
N ALA A 16 63.64 27.47 -23.27
CA ALA A 16 63.56 26.16 -22.63
C ALA A 16 63.21 26.37 -21.15
N ALA A 17 61.97 26.06 -20.78
CA ALA A 17 61.58 25.98 -19.37
C ALA A 17 62.22 24.75 -18.72
N PRO A 18 62.69 24.84 -17.47
CA PRO A 18 63.22 23.69 -16.75
C PRO A 18 62.10 22.65 -16.54
N PHE A 19 62.42 21.41 -16.88
CA PHE A 19 61.53 20.27 -16.71
C PHE A 19 61.53 19.89 -15.23
N GLU A 20 60.50 20.28 -14.48
CA GLU A 20 60.31 19.76 -13.12
C GLU A 20 59.90 18.28 -13.18
N PRO A 21 60.56 17.39 -12.44
CA PRO A 21 60.15 16.00 -12.36
C PRO A 21 58.76 15.94 -11.71
N ARG A 22 57.77 15.45 -12.47
CA ARG A 22 56.44 15.14 -11.91
C ARG A 22 56.63 14.08 -10.83
N ASP A 23 56.29 14.45 -9.60
CA ASP A 23 56.17 13.55 -8.46
C ASP A 23 55.38 12.31 -8.87
N THR A 24 56.04 11.15 -8.81
CA THR A 24 55.44 9.81 -8.92
C THR A 24 54.66 9.42 -7.67
N LEU A 25 54.22 10.40 -6.87
CA LEU A 25 53.60 10.22 -5.57
C LEU A 25 52.11 10.59 -5.59
N SER A 26 51.31 9.89 -6.40
CA SER A 26 49.83 9.98 -6.26
C SER A 26 49.06 8.77 -6.78
N LEU A 27 49.67 7.58 -6.83
CA LEU A 27 48.89 6.36 -7.08
C LEU A 27 48.55 5.60 -5.79
N ALA A 28 49.35 5.77 -4.73
CA ALA A 28 49.08 5.17 -3.42
C ALA A 28 48.01 5.95 -2.60
N LEU A 29 47.88 7.27 -2.80
CA LEU A 29 46.93 8.11 -2.05
C LEU A 29 45.47 8.01 -2.55
N VAL A 30 45.22 7.30 -3.66
CA VAL A 30 43.87 7.09 -4.20
C VAL A 30 43.24 5.78 -3.69
N LEU A 31 44.03 4.90 -3.06
CA LEU A 31 43.55 3.61 -2.52
C LEU A 31 43.15 3.65 -1.03
N GLU A 32 43.37 4.77 -0.35
CA GLU A 32 42.99 4.98 1.06
C GLU A 32 41.70 5.79 1.24
N GLN A 33 40.97 6.03 0.15
CA GLN A 33 39.56 6.41 0.28
C GLN A 33 38.85 5.15 0.79
N GLN A 34 38.61 5.10 2.10
CA GLN A 34 37.77 4.09 2.75
C GLN A 34 36.66 3.71 1.79
N ALA A 35 36.70 2.47 1.30
CA ALA A 35 35.61 1.89 0.55
C ALA A 35 34.43 1.72 1.52
N THR A 36 33.77 2.82 1.87
CA THR A 36 32.44 2.78 2.44
C THR A 36 31.57 2.27 1.32
N THR A 37 31.21 0.99 1.38
CA THR A 37 30.16 0.45 0.52
C THR A 37 28.99 1.42 0.59
N PRO A 38 28.56 2.02 -0.55
CA PRO A 38 27.42 2.91 -0.52
C PRO A 38 26.22 2.14 0.06
N PRO A 39 25.41 2.74 0.94
CA PRO A 39 24.24 2.07 1.48
C PRO A 39 23.36 1.62 0.31
N LEU A 40 22.92 0.36 0.35
CA LEU A 40 21.99 -0.12 -0.67
C LEU A 40 20.65 0.54 -0.38
N TRP A 41 19.98 1.05 -1.41
CA TRP A 41 18.67 1.70 -1.25
C TRP A 41 17.61 0.78 -0.62
N SER A 42 17.84 -0.54 -0.69
CA SER A 42 17.00 -1.60 -0.12
C SER A 42 17.44 -2.07 1.27
N ASP A 43 18.51 -1.52 1.84
CA ASP A 43 18.98 -1.93 3.17
C ASP A 43 17.88 -1.69 4.22
N GLY A 44 17.55 -2.74 4.98
CA GLY A 44 16.50 -2.71 5.99
C GLY A 44 15.07 -2.78 5.45
N TRP A 45 14.87 -2.93 4.14
CA TRP A 45 13.52 -3.03 3.57
C TRP A 45 12.85 -4.36 3.94
N VAL A 46 11.73 -4.27 4.66
CA VAL A 46 10.89 -5.41 5.02
C VAL A 46 9.76 -5.58 4.00
N HIS A 47 9.68 -6.75 3.37
CA HIS A 47 8.69 -7.05 2.32
C HIS A 47 7.43 -7.78 2.81
N GLU A 48 7.50 -8.46 3.95
CA GLU A 48 6.39 -9.20 4.56
C GLU A 48 5.85 -8.45 5.77
N TYR A 49 4.57 -8.62 6.10
CA TYR A 49 4.00 -8.01 7.30
C TYR A 49 4.53 -8.72 8.56
N PRO A 50 5.27 -8.01 9.44
CA PRO A 50 5.70 -8.54 10.72
C PRO A 50 4.53 -8.99 11.60
N ILE A 51 4.69 -10.15 12.25
CA ILE A 51 3.76 -10.69 13.25
C ILE A 51 4.52 -10.77 14.58
N HIS A 52 3.96 -10.17 15.62
CA HIS A 52 4.51 -10.11 16.96
C HIS A 52 4.47 -11.49 17.65
N ALA A 53 5.43 -11.75 18.53
CA ALA A 53 5.57 -13.03 19.23
C ALA A 53 4.43 -13.35 20.21
N SER A 54 3.54 -12.38 20.48
CA SER A 54 2.28 -12.61 21.20
C SER A 54 1.36 -13.59 20.47
N CYS A 55 1.48 -13.70 19.14
CA CYS A 55 0.66 -14.60 18.36
C CYS A 55 1.20 -16.03 18.45
N ASN A 56 0.34 -16.97 18.83
CA ASN A 56 0.72 -18.38 18.86
C ASN A 56 0.92 -18.96 17.43
N SER A 57 1.36 -20.21 17.34
CA SER A 57 1.64 -20.85 16.04
C SER A 57 0.43 -20.93 15.11
N THR A 58 -0.77 -21.13 15.65
CA THR A 58 -2.02 -21.19 14.88
C THR A 58 -2.43 -19.82 14.38
N GLU A 59 -2.43 -18.81 15.25
CA GLU A 59 -2.73 -17.42 14.88
C GLU A 59 -1.76 -16.89 13.83
N THR A 60 -0.47 -17.19 13.99
CA THR A 60 0.57 -16.87 13.02
C THR A 60 0.31 -17.52 11.66
N ALA A 61 -0.10 -18.79 11.64
CA ALA A 61 -0.42 -19.48 10.40
C ALA A 61 -1.64 -18.86 9.69
N LEU A 62 -2.70 -18.56 10.44
CA LEU A 62 -3.91 -17.91 9.92
C LEU A 62 -3.62 -16.50 9.38
N LEU A 63 -2.84 -15.70 10.11
CA LEU A 63 -2.41 -14.37 9.64
C LEU A 63 -1.55 -14.46 8.37
N ARG A 64 -0.60 -15.40 8.30
CA ARG A 64 0.22 -15.58 7.09
C ARG A 64 -0.62 -15.96 5.88
N GLN A 65 -1.60 -16.85 6.05
CA GLN A 65 -2.55 -17.17 4.99
C GLN A 65 -3.33 -15.93 4.58
N ALA A 66 -3.90 -15.20 5.54
CA ALA A 66 -4.68 -14.00 5.29
C ALA A 66 -3.86 -12.88 4.64
N PHE A 67 -2.58 -12.72 4.96
CA PHE A 67 -1.68 -11.79 4.26
C PHE A 67 -1.41 -12.20 2.81
N GLY A 68 -1.29 -13.50 2.54
CA GLY A 68 -1.22 -14.02 1.18
C GLY A 68 -2.48 -13.67 0.38
N GLU A 69 -3.65 -13.90 0.97
CA GLU A 69 -4.94 -13.58 0.37
C GLU A 69 -5.18 -12.07 0.20
N LEU A 70 -4.73 -11.26 1.17
CA LEU A 70 -4.72 -9.80 1.08
C LEU A 70 -3.91 -9.31 -0.12
N LYS A 71 -2.73 -9.90 -0.36
CA LYS A 71 -1.93 -9.57 -1.54
C LYS A 71 -2.65 -9.95 -2.83
N LEU A 72 -3.33 -11.09 -2.88
CA LEU A 72 -4.15 -11.48 -4.04
C LEU A 72 -5.25 -10.46 -4.30
N LEU A 73 -5.99 -10.07 -3.26
CA LEU A 73 -7.09 -9.12 -3.33
C LEU A 73 -6.61 -7.73 -3.80
N ALA A 74 -5.56 -7.20 -3.18
CA ALA A 74 -4.98 -5.90 -3.51
C ALA A 74 -4.36 -5.88 -4.92
N GLN A 75 -3.63 -6.94 -5.29
CA GLN A 75 -3.01 -7.06 -6.60
C GLN A 75 -4.07 -7.08 -7.70
N HIS A 76 -5.14 -7.85 -7.52
CA HIS A 76 -6.24 -7.91 -8.49
C HIS A 76 -6.97 -6.57 -8.61
N ALA A 77 -7.26 -5.90 -7.49
CA ALA A 77 -7.86 -4.56 -7.52
C ALA A 77 -6.99 -3.56 -8.29
N LYS A 78 -5.68 -3.54 -8.03
CA LYS A 78 -4.71 -2.71 -8.76
C LYS A 78 -4.71 -3.04 -10.26
N ASP A 79 -4.68 -4.32 -10.61
CA ASP A 79 -4.63 -4.75 -12.01
C ASP A 79 -5.94 -4.44 -12.75
N HIS A 80 -7.09 -4.57 -12.11
CA HIS A 80 -8.37 -4.15 -12.66
C HIS A 80 -8.37 -2.66 -12.99
N ILE A 81 -7.91 -1.81 -12.06
CA ILE A 81 -7.78 -0.35 -12.28
C ILE A 81 -6.82 -0.07 -13.45
N ARG A 82 -5.67 -0.74 -13.49
CA ARG A 82 -4.66 -0.52 -14.55
C ARG A 82 -5.15 -0.99 -15.92
N ARG A 83 -5.92 -2.07 -15.97
CA ARG A 83 -6.41 -2.66 -17.21
C ARG A 83 -7.57 -1.87 -17.80
N PHE A 84 -8.55 -1.49 -16.97
CA PHE A 84 -9.81 -0.93 -17.45
C PHE A 84 -9.95 0.56 -17.12
N GLY A 85 -9.37 1.02 -16.02
CA GLY A 85 -9.52 2.39 -15.53
C GLY A 85 -10.96 2.86 -15.52
N ASN A 86 -11.20 4.06 -16.02
CA ASN A 86 -12.52 4.69 -16.08
C ASN A 86 -13.51 4.04 -17.08
N SER A 87 -13.08 3.08 -17.90
CA SER A 87 -13.99 2.30 -18.76
C SER A 87 -14.70 1.18 -18.00
N SER A 88 -14.23 0.82 -16.80
CA SER A 88 -14.88 -0.16 -15.94
C SER A 88 -16.09 0.46 -15.25
N SER A 89 -17.24 -0.22 -15.37
CA SER A 89 -18.44 0.13 -14.60
C SER A 89 -18.20 -0.01 -13.10
N TYR A 90 -17.34 -0.94 -12.65
CA TYR A 90 -16.95 -1.07 -11.24
C TYR A 90 -16.08 0.10 -10.78
N PHE A 91 -15.13 0.56 -11.61
CA PHE A 91 -14.34 1.73 -11.26
C PHE A 91 -15.23 2.96 -11.08
N VAL A 92 -16.10 3.24 -12.06
CA VAL A 92 -17.03 4.39 -11.99
C VAL A 92 -18.01 4.25 -10.82
N LYS A 93 -18.46 3.04 -10.52
CA LYS A 93 -19.35 2.76 -9.38
C LYS A 93 -18.75 3.17 -8.03
N TYR A 94 -17.49 2.86 -7.79
CA TYR A 94 -16.85 3.09 -6.48
C TYR A 94 -16.03 4.38 -6.41
N PHE A 95 -15.49 4.86 -7.53
CA PHE A 95 -14.60 6.03 -7.55
C PHE A 95 -15.10 7.16 -8.47
N GLY A 96 -16.25 6.99 -9.12
CA GLY A 96 -16.82 8.01 -10.01
C GLY A 96 -15.88 8.38 -11.16
N HIS A 97 -15.60 9.68 -11.28
CA HIS A 97 -14.69 10.23 -12.29
C HIS A 97 -13.28 10.52 -11.74
N ALA A 98 -12.87 9.90 -10.63
CA ALA A 98 -11.53 10.10 -10.08
C ALA A 98 -10.41 9.66 -11.04
N ALA A 99 -9.21 10.20 -10.83
CA ALA A 99 -8.01 9.67 -11.45
C ALA A 99 -7.72 8.26 -10.93
N THR A 100 -7.27 7.37 -11.80
CA THR A 100 -7.00 5.96 -11.48
C THR A 100 -5.73 5.76 -10.65
N ALA A 101 -4.79 6.70 -10.73
CA ALA A 101 -3.47 6.57 -10.12
C ALA A 101 -3.52 6.49 -8.59
N GLU A 102 -4.37 7.28 -7.94
CA GLU A 102 -4.47 7.32 -6.48
C GLU A 102 -5.01 6.00 -5.88
N PRO A 103 -6.19 5.48 -6.28
CA PRO A 103 -6.67 4.20 -5.76
C PRO A 103 -5.75 3.03 -6.15
N ALA A 104 -5.14 3.03 -7.35
CA ALA A 104 -4.14 2.04 -7.71
C ALA A 104 -2.87 2.12 -6.82
N GLY A 105 -2.46 3.34 -6.47
CA GLY A 105 -1.32 3.61 -5.60
C GLY A 105 -1.54 3.12 -4.17
N TRP A 106 -2.75 3.21 -3.63
CA TRP A 106 -3.07 2.65 -2.31
C TRP A 106 -2.89 1.13 -2.27
N TYR A 107 -3.38 0.41 -3.28
CA TYR A 107 -3.13 -1.03 -3.39
C TYR A 107 -1.66 -1.33 -3.65
N ASP A 108 -0.95 -0.51 -4.42
CA ASP A 108 0.48 -0.69 -4.64
C ASP A 108 1.28 -0.54 -3.34
N LYS A 109 0.94 0.41 -2.47
CA LYS A 109 1.54 0.54 -1.14
C LYS A 109 1.33 -0.71 -0.30
N VAL A 110 0.11 -1.27 -0.28
CA VAL A 110 -0.18 -2.54 0.42
C VAL A 110 0.72 -3.68 -0.08
N LEU A 111 1.00 -3.73 -1.37
CA LEU A 111 1.80 -4.81 -1.96
C LEU A 111 3.30 -4.58 -1.73
N ASN A 112 3.76 -3.39 -2.05
CA ASN A 112 5.16 -3.11 -2.36
C ASN A 112 5.81 -2.11 -1.42
N ASN A 113 5.09 -1.45 -0.51
CA ASN A 113 5.76 -0.53 0.41
C ASN A 113 6.71 -1.28 1.36
N ASP A 114 7.68 -0.56 1.90
CA ASP A 114 8.44 -1.02 3.06
C ASP A 114 7.53 -1.19 4.27
N LYS A 115 7.55 -2.38 4.86
CA LYS A 115 6.68 -2.78 5.97
C LYS A 115 7.39 -2.69 7.31
N THR A 116 8.61 -2.13 7.34
CA THR A 116 9.33 -1.86 8.59
C THR A 116 8.48 -0.95 9.46
N GLY A 117 8.23 -1.40 10.70
CA GLY A 117 7.41 -0.69 11.69
C GLY A 117 5.93 -1.08 11.68
N VAL A 118 5.41 -1.64 10.58
CA VAL A 118 4.04 -2.17 10.55
C VAL A 118 4.03 -3.49 11.31
N LEU A 119 3.23 -3.63 12.36
CA LEU A 119 3.27 -4.83 13.21
C LEU A 119 1.87 -5.29 13.62
N PHE A 120 1.63 -6.59 13.47
CA PHE A 120 0.39 -7.23 13.91
C PHE A 120 0.63 -8.07 15.16
N ARG A 121 -0.19 -7.86 16.19
CA ARG A 121 -0.06 -8.54 17.49
C ARG A 121 -1.38 -9.17 17.92
N CYS A 122 -1.32 -10.15 18.81
CA CYS A 122 -2.47 -10.95 19.26
C CYS A 122 -2.73 -10.85 20.76
N ASP A 123 -1.87 -10.15 21.50
CA ASP A 123 -2.12 -9.79 22.89
C ASP A 123 -2.96 -8.51 22.99
N ASP A 124 -3.87 -8.48 23.96
CA ASP A 124 -4.75 -7.33 24.22
C ASP A 124 -4.03 -6.26 25.05
N VAL A 125 -2.99 -5.68 24.46
CA VAL A 125 -2.11 -4.72 25.15
C VAL A 125 -2.82 -3.46 25.61
N ASP A 126 -3.92 -3.09 24.92
CA ASP A 126 -4.72 -1.90 25.24
C ASP A 126 -5.99 -2.26 26.03
N GLY A 127 -6.30 -3.54 26.26
CA GLY A 127 -7.49 -4.01 26.99
C GLY A 127 -8.82 -3.92 26.21
N ASN A 128 -8.77 -3.52 24.94
CA ASN A 128 -9.95 -3.25 24.13
C ASN A 128 -10.61 -4.53 23.60
N CYS A 129 -9.84 -5.59 23.33
CA CYS A 129 -10.42 -6.87 22.90
C CYS A 129 -11.28 -7.46 24.03
N ALA A 130 -10.80 -7.41 25.27
CA ALA A 130 -11.54 -7.87 26.43
C ALA A 130 -12.74 -6.97 26.77
N ALA A 131 -12.67 -5.67 26.49
CA ALA A 131 -13.79 -4.74 26.66
C ALA A 131 -14.89 -4.92 25.60
N HIS A 132 -14.54 -5.41 24.41
CA HIS A 132 -15.44 -5.56 23.26
C HIS A 132 -15.37 -6.96 22.61
N PRO A 133 -15.55 -8.04 23.37
CA PRO A 133 -15.28 -9.41 22.91
C PRO A 133 -16.21 -9.83 21.75
N ASP A 134 -17.42 -9.30 21.73
CA ASP A 134 -18.47 -9.68 20.78
C ASP A 134 -18.60 -8.72 19.59
N THR A 135 -17.82 -7.65 19.53
CA THR A 135 -17.93 -6.66 18.45
C THR A 135 -16.58 -6.35 17.81
N TRP A 136 -15.47 -6.39 18.55
CA TRP A 136 -14.16 -6.02 18.00
C TRP A 136 -13.39 -7.24 17.52
N ALA A 137 -13.15 -7.28 16.21
CA ALA A 137 -12.23 -8.24 15.61
C ALA A 137 -10.75 -7.85 15.81
N GLY A 138 -10.50 -6.63 16.29
CA GLY A 138 -9.18 -6.03 16.49
C GLY A 138 -9.24 -4.52 16.25
N HIS A 139 -8.16 -3.81 16.56
CA HIS A 139 -8.10 -2.35 16.47
C HIS A 139 -6.70 -1.84 16.09
N SER A 140 -6.64 -0.64 15.50
CA SER A 140 -5.39 0.14 15.41
C SER A 140 -5.06 0.69 16.79
N ARG A 141 -3.77 0.72 17.14
CA ARG A 141 -3.32 1.28 18.42
C ARG A 141 -3.27 2.82 18.41
N GLY A 142 -3.49 3.46 17.26
CA GLY A 142 -3.58 4.92 17.14
C GLY A 142 -2.34 5.62 17.73
N GLU A 143 -2.56 6.58 18.62
CA GLU A 143 -1.49 7.37 19.25
C GLU A 143 -0.52 6.53 20.10
N ASN A 144 -0.91 5.33 20.55
CA ASN A 144 -0.01 4.44 21.30
C ASN A 144 1.07 3.81 20.42
N ALA A 145 0.75 3.54 19.14
CA ALA A 145 1.65 3.05 18.10
C ALA A 145 0.91 3.02 16.75
N SER A 146 1.12 4.04 15.91
CA SER A 146 0.30 4.32 14.71
C SER A 146 0.34 3.21 13.64
N ASP A 147 1.45 2.47 13.58
CA ASP A 147 1.66 1.37 12.63
C ASP A 147 1.46 -0.02 13.27
N GLU A 148 0.98 -0.09 14.51
CA GLU A 148 0.65 -1.35 15.19
C GLU A 148 -0.85 -1.64 15.18
N THR A 149 -1.19 -2.91 14.92
CA THR A 149 -2.57 -3.40 14.95
C THR A 149 -2.69 -4.60 15.88
N VAL A 150 -3.67 -4.55 16.78
CA VAL A 150 -4.08 -5.69 17.60
C VAL A 150 -5.14 -6.49 16.84
N ILE A 151 -4.96 -7.81 16.78
CA ILE A 151 -5.91 -8.79 16.26
C ILE A 151 -6.54 -9.51 17.45
N CYS A 152 -7.84 -9.32 17.65
CA CYS A 152 -8.57 -9.99 18.73
C CYS A 152 -8.92 -11.43 18.35
N GLU A 153 -9.20 -12.29 19.34
CA GLU A 153 -9.60 -13.69 19.12
C GLU A 153 -10.78 -13.81 18.13
N ARG A 154 -11.72 -12.88 18.18
CA ARG A 154 -12.87 -12.79 17.28
C ARG A 154 -12.47 -12.80 15.80
N SER A 155 -11.33 -12.21 15.42
CA SER A 155 -10.85 -12.27 14.03
C SER A 155 -10.66 -13.71 13.56
N PHE A 156 -10.06 -14.56 14.39
CA PHE A 156 -9.74 -15.94 14.03
C PHE A 156 -10.96 -16.87 13.97
N THR A 157 -12.07 -16.48 14.58
CA THR A 157 -13.29 -17.29 14.63
C THR A 157 -14.40 -16.78 13.71
N THR A 158 -14.35 -15.51 13.29
CA THR A 158 -15.42 -14.88 12.49
C THR A 158 -14.99 -14.50 11.07
N ARG A 159 -13.70 -14.31 10.81
CA ARG A 159 -13.23 -13.88 9.48
C ARG A 159 -13.03 -15.09 8.57
N TRP A 160 -13.63 -15.04 7.39
CA TRP A 160 -13.52 -16.12 6.41
C TRP A 160 -12.27 -15.98 5.54
N PRO A 161 -11.71 -17.09 5.04
CA PRO A 161 -10.68 -17.04 4.01
C PRO A 161 -11.26 -16.52 2.69
N LEU A 162 -10.49 -15.71 1.94
CA LEU A 162 -10.88 -15.14 0.66
C LEU A 162 -11.27 -16.20 -0.37
N ALA A 163 -10.74 -17.42 -0.25
CA ALA A 163 -11.11 -18.56 -1.09
C ALA A 163 -12.63 -18.87 -1.07
N GLY A 164 -13.33 -18.47 -0.02
CA GLY A 164 -14.78 -18.59 0.11
C GLY A 164 -15.57 -17.35 -0.34
N LEU A 165 -14.96 -16.40 -1.07
CA LEU A 165 -15.67 -15.22 -1.58
C LEU A 165 -16.88 -15.64 -2.42
N CYS A 166 -18.03 -14.99 -2.19
CA CYS A 166 -19.34 -15.33 -2.76
C CYS A 166 -19.97 -16.64 -2.25
N GLY A 167 -19.32 -17.34 -1.32
CA GLY A 167 -19.90 -18.43 -0.55
C GLY A 167 -20.64 -17.93 0.70
N TYR A 168 -21.14 -18.87 1.52
CA TYR A 168 -21.71 -18.60 2.85
C TYR A 168 -22.92 -17.64 2.90
N GLY A 169 -23.56 -17.37 1.75
CA GLY A 169 -24.62 -16.37 1.65
C GLY A 169 -24.10 -14.92 1.62
N TYR A 170 -22.78 -14.73 1.51
CA TYR A 170 -22.17 -13.41 1.39
C TYR A 170 -22.56 -12.72 0.09
N THR A 171 -22.87 -11.43 0.19
CA THR A 171 -22.89 -10.53 -0.97
C THR A 171 -22.15 -9.25 -0.63
N VAL A 172 -21.50 -8.63 -1.61
CA VAL A 172 -20.69 -7.43 -1.38
C VAL A 172 -21.53 -6.29 -0.79
N ALA A 173 -22.76 -6.09 -1.26
CA ALA A 173 -23.64 -5.05 -0.78
C ALA A 173 -24.39 -5.42 0.50
N GLY A 174 -24.67 -6.71 0.71
CA GLY A 174 -25.51 -7.20 1.80
C GLY A 174 -24.77 -7.79 2.99
N SER A 175 -23.46 -7.54 3.12
CA SER A 175 -22.63 -8.14 4.17
C SER A 175 -21.50 -7.19 4.60
N PRO A 176 -20.92 -7.37 5.80
CA PRO A 176 -19.80 -6.55 6.24
C PRO A 176 -18.62 -6.61 5.25
N ASN A 177 -18.07 -5.46 4.87
CA ASN A 177 -16.92 -5.36 3.96
C ASN A 177 -15.61 -5.90 4.58
N ALA A 178 -15.64 -6.25 5.87
CA ALA A 178 -14.58 -6.90 6.62
C ALA A 178 -14.88 -8.38 6.92
N ALA A 179 -15.86 -9.02 6.27
CA ALA A 179 -16.22 -10.42 6.53
C ALA A 179 -15.09 -11.42 6.20
N TYR A 180 -14.25 -11.08 5.22
CA TYR A 180 -13.08 -11.87 4.85
C TYR A 180 -11.83 -11.34 5.53
N PHE A 181 -10.96 -12.23 6.00
CA PHE A 181 -9.77 -11.83 6.75
C PHE A 181 -8.85 -10.94 5.90
N ALA A 182 -8.76 -11.21 4.59
CA ALA A 182 -8.02 -10.37 3.65
C ALA A 182 -8.56 -8.92 3.58
N SER A 183 -9.87 -8.71 3.61
CA SER A 183 -10.45 -7.36 3.54
C SER A 183 -10.43 -6.64 4.90
N ASP A 184 -10.56 -7.38 6.00
CA ASP A 184 -10.33 -6.85 7.36
C ASP A 184 -8.87 -6.41 7.56
N LEU A 185 -7.90 -7.15 7.03
CA LEU A 185 -6.49 -6.73 7.05
C LEU A 185 -6.22 -5.52 6.14
N LEU A 186 -6.90 -5.39 4.99
CA LEU A 186 -6.82 -4.18 4.15
C LEU A 186 -7.29 -2.95 4.94
N HIS A 187 -8.41 -3.07 5.65
CA HIS A 187 -8.92 -2.01 6.53
C HIS A 187 -7.85 -1.52 7.50
N ARG A 188 -7.28 -2.47 8.25
CA ARG A 188 -6.27 -2.22 9.29
C ARG A 188 -5.03 -1.53 8.73
N LEU A 189 -4.55 -1.99 7.58
CA LEU A 189 -3.40 -1.38 6.93
C LEU A 189 -3.70 0.07 6.52
N PHE A 190 -4.90 0.38 6.04
CA PHE A 190 -5.27 1.76 5.73
C PHE A 190 -5.34 2.68 6.95
N HIS A 191 -5.42 2.15 8.17
CA HIS A 191 -5.26 2.95 9.39
C HIS A 191 -3.81 3.22 9.79
N THR A 192 -2.84 2.53 9.19
CA THR A 192 -1.41 2.75 9.48
C THR A 192 -0.93 4.02 8.81
N GLU A 193 -0.01 4.74 9.46
CA GLU A 193 0.65 5.91 8.87
C GLU A 193 1.51 5.50 7.68
N LYS A 194 2.17 4.34 7.76
CA LYS A 194 3.04 3.82 6.70
C LYS A 194 2.29 3.54 5.38
N ILE A 195 1.03 3.10 5.44
CA ILE A 195 0.27 2.71 4.24
C ILE A 195 -0.83 3.73 3.90
N GLY A 196 -1.67 4.08 4.88
CA GLY A 196 -2.79 5.02 4.70
C GLY A 196 -2.39 6.48 4.80
N GLU A 197 -1.18 6.79 5.30
CA GLU A 197 -0.62 8.14 5.42
C GLU A 197 -1.52 9.12 6.17
N THR A 198 -2.39 8.62 7.06
CA THR A 198 -3.46 9.40 7.70
C THR A 198 -4.42 10.05 6.70
N VAL A 199 -4.36 9.75 5.40
CA VAL A 199 -5.23 10.33 4.37
C VAL A 199 -6.35 9.36 4.03
N VAL A 200 -6.02 8.07 3.99
CA VAL A 200 -7.02 7.00 3.91
C VAL A 200 -7.66 6.83 5.28
N ARG A 201 -8.99 6.98 5.36
CA ARG A 201 -9.75 6.96 6.63
C ARG A 201 -11.14 6.38 6.40
N ASP A 202 -11.88 6.20 7.50
CA ASP A 202 -13.30 5.87 7.49
C ASP A 202 -14.12 7.14 7.37
N TYR A 203 -14.29 7.64 6.13
CA TYR A 203 -15.20 8.75 5.87
C TYR A 203 -16.65 8.26 5.89
N TYR A 204 -16.87 7.09 5.30
CA TYR A 204 -18.17 6.41 5.18
C TYR A 204 -17.95 4.90 5.13
N ASP A 205 -18.76 4.11 5.82
CA ASP A 205 -18.54 2.65 5.90
C ASP A 205 -19.62 1.81 5.21
N SER A 206 -20.86 2.30 5.12
CA SER A 206 -21.94 1.56 4.48
C SER A 206 -21.79 1.48 2.96
N TYR A 207 -22.39 0.45 2.37
CA TYR A 207 -22.36 0.25 0.93
C TYR A 207 -22.97 1.43 0.17
N GLU A 208 -24.12 1.90 0.62
CA GLU A 208 -24.86 3.00 0.01
C GLU A 208 -24.14 4.32 0.13
N ASP A 209 -23.54 4.61 1.29
CA ASP A 209 -22.78 5.84 1.50
C ASP A 209 -21.53 5.86 0.60
N VAL A 210 -20.86 4.71 0.45
CA VAL A 210 -19.72 4.53 -0.46
C VAL A 210 -20.11 4.83 -1.92
N LEU A 211 -21.28 4.37 -2.37
CA LEU A 211 -21.77 4.67 -3.71
C LEU A 211 -22.25 6.12 -3.86
N ALA A 212 -22.79 6.71 -2.79
CA ALA A 212 -23.21 8.11 -2.78
C ALA A 212 -22.00 9.05 -2.89
N ILE A 213 -20.92 8.76 -2.14
CA ILE A 213 -19.72 9.60 -2.21
C ILE A 213 -18.99 9.47 -3.54
N ALA A 214 -18.99 8.30 -4.18
CA ALA A 214 -18.43 8.16 -5.53
C ALA A 214 -19.06 9.13 -6.55
N LYS A 215 -20.35 9.45 -6.38
CA LYS A 215 -21.09 10.39 -7.23
C LYS A 215 -20.86 11.86 -6.85
N ASN A 216 -20.74 12.13 -5.56
CA ASN A 216 -20.76 13.50 -5.02
C ASN A 216 -19.36 14.08 -4.75
N ASP A 217 -18.41 13.23 -4.34
CA ASP A 217 -17.05 13.62 -4.00
C ASP A 217 -16.06 12.46 -4.27
N SER A 218 -15.62 12.38 -5.52
CA SER A 218 -14.68 11.34 -5.95
C SER A 218 -13.30 11.47 -5.31
N ALA A 219 -12.93 12.65 -4.80
CA ALA A 219 -11.67 12.88 -4.11
C ALA A 219 -11.65 12.21 -2.72
N ILE A 220 -12.80 12.20 -2.03
CA ILE A 220 -12.96 11.43 -0.80
C ILE A 220 -13.16 9.94 -1.10
N ALA A 221 -13.89 9.59 -2.16
CA ALA A 221 -14.14 8.19 -2.51
C ALA A 221 -12.83 7.38 -2.68
N VAL A 222 -11.81 7.95 -3.31
CA VAL A 222 -10.50 7.29 -3.49
C VAL A 222 -9.65 7.21 -2.21
N ARG A 223 -10.06 7.87 -1.13
CA ARG A 223 -9.41 7.90 0.19
C ARG A 223 -10.25 7.25 1.27
N ASN A 224 -11.42 6.74 0.94
CA ASN A 224 -12.28 6.08 1.89
C ASN A 224 -11.92 4.60 1.99
N SER A 225 -11.56 4.15 3.20
CA SER A 225 -11.10 2.78 3.45
C SER A 225 -12.15 1.75 3.01
N ALA A 226 -13.44 2.03 3.25
CA ALA A 226 -14.55 1.15 2.87
C ALA A 226 -14.72 1.09 1.36
N THR A 227 -14.61 2.24 0.67
CA THR A 227 -14.67 2.28 -0.81
C THR A 227 -13.59 1.40 -1.43
N LEU A 228 -12.35 1.48 -0.93
CA LEU A 228 -11.24 0.64 -1.39
C LEU A 228 -11.51 -0.85 -1.10
N ARG A 229 -12.09 -1.20 0.05
CA ARG A 229 -12.44 -2.60 0.38
C ARG A 229 -13.55 -3.13 -0.51
N TYR A 230 -14.65 -2.40 -0.64
CA TYR A 230 -15.78 -2.78 -1.49
C TYR A 230 -15.36 -2.94 -2.94
N PHE A 231 -14.61 -1.99 -3.49
CA PHE A 231 -14.09 -2.11 -4.86
C PHE A 231 -13.27 -3.40 -5.02
N ALA A 232 -12.31 -3.65 -4.12
CA ALA A 232 -11.43 -4.82 -4.22
C ALA A 232 -12.22 -6.14 -4.16
N LEU A 233 -13.19 -6.23 -3.24
CA LEU A 233 -14.05 -7.40 -3.10
C LEU A 233 -14.95 -7.61 -4.32
N ASP A 234 -15.57 -6.55 -4.84
CA ASP A 234 -16.52 -6.64 -5.95
C ASP A 234 -15.83 -7.04 -7.28
N VAL A 235 -14.67 -6.45 -7.57
CA VAL A 235 -13.91 -6.80 -8.78
C VAL A 235 -13.26 -8.19 -8.67
N TYR A 236 -12.82 -8.60 -7.47
CA TYR A 236 -12.35 -9.97 -7.27
C TYR A 236 -13.49 -10.98 -7.40
N ALA A 237 -14.68 -10.64 -6.87
CA ALA A 237 -15.86 -11.46 -7.04
C ALA A 237 -16.22 -11.63 -8.53
N TYR A 238 -16.24 -10.53 -9.29
CA TYR A 238 -16.65 -10.52 -10.69
C TYR A 238 -15.62 -11.14 -11.63
N ASP A 239 -14.33 -10.88 -11.46
CA ASP A 239 -13.31 -11.34 -12.39
C ASP A 239 -12.77 -12.74 -12.04
N ILE A 240 -12.73 -13.09 -10.74
CA ILE A 240 -12.02 -14.27 -10.24
C ILE A 240 -12.98 -15.29 -9.61
N ALA A 241 -13.74 -14.91 -8.57
CA ALA A 241 -14.50 -15.87 -7.78
C ALA A 241 -15.70 -16.46 -8.55
N VAL A 242 -16.47 -15.61 -9.23
CA VAL A 242 -17.60 -16.00 -10.09
C VAL A 242 -17.52 -15.23 -11.41
N PRO A 243 -16.63 -15.66 -12.34
CA PRO A 243 -16.28 -14.89 -13.54
C PRO A 243 -17.48 -14.42 -14.35
N GLY A 244 -17.58 -13.11 -14.57
CA GLY A 244 -18.63 -12.46 -15.37
C GLY A 244 -19.98 -12.28 -14.66
N ILE A 245 -20.14 -12.79 -13.43
CA ILE A 245 -21.38 -12.73 -12.65
C ILE A 245 -21.14 -12.00 -11.32
N GLY A 246 -20.10 -12.37 -10.58
CA GLY A 246 -19.80 -11.85 -9.25
C GLY A 246 -20.85 -12.21 -8.18
N CYS A 247 -20.81 -11.49 -7.06
CA CYS A 247 -21.79 -11.58 -5.98
C CYS A 247 -22.05 -10.22 -5.33
N THR A 248 -22.18 -9.17 -6.14
CA THR A 248 -22.47 -7.82 -5.65
C THR A 248 -23.69 -7.83 -4.72
N GLY A 249 -24.77 -8.50 -5.13
CA GLY A 249 -26.02 -8.57 -4.38
C GLY A 249 -26.76 -7.24 -4.30
N VAL A 250 -27.61 -7.11 -3.28
CA VAL A 250 -28.44 -5.94 -3.01
C VAL A 250 -28.20 -5.54 -1.55
N PRO A 251 -28.07 -4.24 -1.24
CA PRO A 251 -27.97 -3.81 0.14
C PRO A 251 -29.20 -4.22 0.95
N PRO A 252 -29.06 -4.39 2.28
CA PRO A 252 -30.18 -4.73 3.12
C PRO A 252 -31.13 -3.51 3.28
N PRO A 253 -32.36 -3.69 3.80
CA PRO A 253 -33.27 -2.57 4.04
C PRO A 253 -32.66 -1.51 4.97
N GLU A 254 -32.97 -0.23 4.72
CA GLU A 254 -32.49 0.91 5.52
C GLU A 254 -32.61 0.66 7.03
N GLY A 255 -31.52 0.90 7.77
CA GLY A 255 -31.46 0.74 9.23
C GLY A 255 -30.88 -0.59 9.72
N THR A 256 -30.40 -1.45 8.84
CA THR A 256 -29.60 -2.63 9.21
C THR A 256 -28.11 -2.29 9.19
N SER A 257 -27.49 -2.15 10.37
CA SER A 257 -26.03 -2.00 10.49
C SER A 257 -25.35 -3.36 10.54
N PHE A 258 -24.17 -3.45 9.95
CA PHE A 258 -23.26 -4.58 10.06
C PHE A 258 -22.07 -4.14 10.91
N ASP A 259 -22.29 -4.03 12.22
CA ASP A 259 -21.21 -3.76 13.19
C ASP A 259 -20.33 -5.01 13.42
#